data_AF-A0A925EHC7-F1
#
_entry.id   AF-A0A925EHC7-F1
#
_cell.length_a   1.000
_cell.length_b   1.000
_cell.length_c   1.000
_cell.angle_alpha   90.00
_cell.angle_beta   90.00
_cell.angle_gamma   90.00
#
_symmetry.space_group_name_H-M   'P 1'
#
loop_
_entity.id
_entity.type
_entity.pdbx_description
1 polymer ?
#
loop_
_entity_poly.entity_id
_entity_poly.type
_entity_poly.pdbx_seq_one_letter_code
_entity_poly.pdbx_strand_id
1 'polypeptide(L)'
;MNRNIFSQMILPIAAILAILACDLSGSVTSLPEATDVQEIQTEPGDTETAPPTPTIKVETPAGTDPSCNVLQDLNLRFGPGTAYRPPIRGLPANSVVTPLGFAPQGIPGGSWAYVQDTDTQDEGWVSAGAQYISCNVELADLPAVAYGTPPPSLPSTSQVSPGPGTCGQGGTILDNGDVYDCSVEFSEDYLMRFVILKNGLEIGENDGVNDVSFTAAIDGDTVYVNVEENAAYCIFGGDEVCNSWVFEDNVYKWESGGAIVEEGEYQINISGNLTDSEGNFLDMEWQADITVDLP
;
A
#
# COMPACT_ATOMS: atom_id res chain seq x y z
N MET A 1 9.23 49.28 51.62
CA MET A 1 8.97 49.21 53.07
C MET A 1 7.54 48.70 53.25
N ASN A 2 7.32 47.72 54.14
CA ASN A 2 6.15 46.81 54.31
C ASN A 2 6.07 45.72 53.22
N ARG A 3 6.53 44.47 53.35
CA ARG A 3 6.52 43.40 54.40
C ARG A 3 5.13 42.85 54.76
N ASN A 4 5.04 41.51 54.60
CA ASN A 4 4.28 40.50 55.38
C ASN A 4 2.83 40.19 54.92
N ILE A 5 2.31 38.94 54.86
CA ILE A 5 2.68 37.62 55.42
C ILE A 5 1.88 36.49 54.69
N PHE A 6 2.51 35.31 54.58
CA PHE A 6 2.02 33.90 54.51
C PHE A 6 0.53 33.58 54.23
N SER A 7 0.31 32.58 53.36
CA SER A 7 -0.24 31.29 53.81
C SER A 7 0.03 30.18 52.79
N GLN A 8 0.78 29.17 53.22
CA GLN A 8 0.90 27.88 52.55
C GLN A 8 -0.36 27.05 52.84
N MET A 9 -0.81 26.26 51.86
CA MET A 9 -1.63 25.09 52.14
C MET A 9 -1.04 23.89 51.40
N ILE A 10 -0.14 23.21 52.12
CA ILE A 10 0.23 21.82 51.92
C ILE A 10 -0.94 20.98 52.44
N LEU A 11 -1.40 19.99 51.68
CA LEU A 11 -2.17 18.89 52.26
C LEU A 11 -1.73 17.54 51.64
N PRO A 12 -1.67 16.45 52.45
CA PRO A 12 -0.87 15.27 52.15
C PRO A 12 -1.71 14.02 51.82
N ILE A 13 -1.04 13.06 51.17
CA ILE A 13 -1.05 11.59 51.39
C ILE A 13 -2.41 10.90 51.59
N ALA A 14 -2.73 10.00 50.65
CA ALA A 14 -3.25 8.67 51.00
C ALA A 14 -2.82 7.64 49.95
N ALA A 15 -1.81 6.85 50.29
CA ALA A 15 -1.47 5.61 49.63
C ALA A 15 -2.53 4.55 49.99
N ILE A 16 -3.06 3.84 48.99
CA ILE A 16 -3.74 2.56 49.20
C ILE A 16 -3.10 1.55 48.25
N LEU A 17 -2.14 0.83 48.83
CA LEU A 17 -1.66 -0.47 48.37
C LEU A 17 -2.68 -1.51 48.87
N ALA A 18 -3.36 -2.21 47.96
CA ALA A 18 -4.12 -3.41 48.31
C ALA A 18 -3.76 -4.52 47.32
N ILE A 19 -2.90 -5.40 47.82
CA ILE A 19 -2.50 -6.67 47.23
C ILE A 19 -3.72 -7.58 47.27
N LEU A 20 -4.20 -8.04 46.11
CA LEU A 20 -4.98 -9.27 46.02
C LEU A 20 -4.23 -10.23 45.09
N ALA A 21 -3.41 -11.08 45.71
CA ALA A 21 -3.02 -12.36 45.16
C ALA A 21 -4.16 -13.34 45.51
N CYS A 22 -4.86 -13.84 44.49
CA CYS A 22 -5.61 -15.08 44.59
C CYS A 22 -5.05 -16.04 43.55
N ASP A 23 -4.33 -17.03 44.08
CA ASP A 23 -4.10 -18.32 43.46
C ASP A 23 -5.39 -18.91 42.89
N LEU A 24 -5.37 -19.24 41.60
CA LEU A 24 -6.14 -20.37 41.09
C LEU A 24 -5.22 -21.30 40.30
N SER A 25 -4.85 -22.36 41.01
CA SER A 25 -4.41 -23.64 40.48
C SER A 25 -5.46 -24.27 39.56
N GLY A 26 -4.98 -24.99 38.54
CA GLY A 26 -5.75 -25.95 37.73
C GLY A 26 -5.93 -25.48 36.29
N SER A 27 -5.57 -26.21 35.23
CA SER A 27 -5.24 -27.62 35.10
C SER A 27 -4.29 -27.80 33.93
N VAL A 28 -3.29 -28.66 34.09
CA VAL A 28 -2.50 -29.24 33.00
C VAL A 28 -3.44 -29.97 32.04
N THR A 29 -3.58 -29.47 30.82
CA THR A 29 -4.14 -30.26 29.72
C THR A 29 -3.07 -31.24 29.27
N SER A 30 -3.35 -32.51 29.50
CA SER A 30 -2.54 -33.66 29.09
C SER A 30 -2.30 -33.67 27.58
N LEU A 31 -1.04 -33.84 27.21
CA LEU A 31 -0.59 -34.25 25.89
C LEU A 31 -1.26 -35.60 25.53
N PRO A 32 -1.86 -35.76 24.34
CA PRO A 32 -2.41 -37.04 23.93
C PRO A 32 -1.31 -38.10 23.81
N GLU A 33 -1.60 -39.23 24.44
CA GLU A 33 -0.87 -40.49 24.44
C GLU A 33 -0.61 -40.97 23.01
N ALA A 34 0.66 -41.26 22.70
CA ALA A 34 1.05 -41.91 21.46
C ALA A 34 0.40 -43.29 21.41
N THR A 35 -0.61 -43.43 20.55
CA THR A 35 -1.21 -44.74 20.25
C THR A 35 -0.20 -45.52 19.42
N ASP A 36 0.32 -46.58 20.05
CA ASP A 36 1.02 -47.68 19.42
C ASP A 36 0.07 -48.34 18.40
N VAL A 37 0.33 -48.12 17.11
CA VAL A 37 -0.41 -48.76 16.03
C VAL A 37 0.45 -49.89 15.48
N GLN A 38 -0.12 -51.08 15.65
CA GLN A 38 0.38 -52.38 15.21
C GLN A 38 0.87 -52.38 13.77
N GLU A 39 2.04 -53.01 13.59
CA GLU A 39 2.58 -53.47 12.32
C GLU A 39 1.62 -54.48 11.67
N ILE A 40 0.85 -54.03 10.68
CA ILE A 40 0.04 -54.90 9.84
C ILE A 40 0.98 -55.52 8.80
N GLN A 41 1.26 -56.82 8.97
CA GLN A 41 1.84 -57.67 7.94
C GLN A 41 0.99 -57.59 6.67
N THR A 42 1.57 -57.06 5.59
CA THR A 42 0.98 -57.09 4.26
C THR A 42 1.40 -58.38 3.57
N GLU A 43 0.43 -59.28 3.41
CA GLU A 43 0.50 -60.44 2.52
C GLU A 43 0.50 -59.97 1.05
N PRO A 44 1.27 -60.58 0.13
CA PRO A 44 1.27 -60.20 -1.28
C PRO A 44 0.01 -60.73 -1.96
N GLY A 45 -0.98 -59.87 -2.13
CA GLY A 45 -2.17 -60.11 -2.96
C GLY A 45 -1.90 -59.76 -4.42
N ASP A 46 -2.26 -60.70 -5.30
CA ASP A 46 -2.07 -60.67 -6.74
C ASP A 46 -2.56 -59.40 -7.45
N THR A 47 -1.78 -58.99 -8.46
CA THR A 47 -2.07 -57.88 -9.37
C THR A 47 -3.20 -58.25 -10.34
N GLU A 48 -4.41 -57.75 -10.09
CA GLU A 48 -5.47 -57.72 -11.11
C GLU A 48 -5.45 -56.37 -11.84
N THR A 49 -5.17 -56.42 -13.14
CA THR A 49 -5.08 -55.25 -14.03
C THR A 49 -6.48 -54.76 -14.36
N ALA A 50 -6.85 -53.57 -13.85
CA ALA A 50 -8.08 -52.90 -14.25
C ALA A 50 -7.98 -52.35 -15.70
N PRO A 51 -9.04 -52.45 -16.53
CA PRO A 51 -9.05 -51.88 -17.88
C PRO A 51 -9.02 -50.34 -17.86
N PRO A 52 -8.40 -49.67 -18.85
CA PRO A 52 -8.35 -48.23 -18.91
C PRO A 52 -9.74 -47.61 -19.10
N THR A 53 -10.11 -46.69 -18.21
CA THR A 53 -11.27 -45.81 -18.35
C THR A 53 -11.08 -44.89 -19.56
N PRO A 54 -12.08 -44.75 -20.46
CA PRO A 54 -11.96 -43.85 -21.61
C PRO A 54 -11.87 -42.40 -21.14
N THR A 55 -10.75 -41.74 -21.46
CA THR A 55 -10.57 -40.30 -21.30
C THR A 55 -11.42 -39.59 -22.35
N ILE A 56 -12.54 -38.99 -21.93
CA ILE A 56 -13.30 -38.08 -22.78
C ILE A 56 -12.46 -36.81 -22.93
N LYS A 57 -11.91 -36.61 -24.12
CA LYS A 57 -11.26 -35.35 -24.51
C LYS A 57 -12.39 -34.35 -24.76
N VAL A 58 -12.55 -33.38 -23.87
CA VAL A 58 -13.45 -32.24 -24.08
C VAL A 58 -12.88 -31.46 -25.25
N GLU A 59 -13.58 -31.49 -26.40
CA GLU A 59 -13.24 -30.65 -27.54
C GLU A 59 -13.61 -29.19 -27.21
N THR A 60 -12.58 -28.35 -27.14
CA THR A 60 -12.69 -26.89 -27.06
C THR A 60 -13.48 -26.39 -28.28
N PRO A 61 -14.52 -25.53 -28.10
CA PRO A 61 -15.23 -24.92 -29.20
C PRO A 61 -14.26 -24.08 -30.04
N ALA A 62 -13.98 -24.51 -31.27
CA ALA A 62 -13.26 -23.71 -32.24
C ALA A 62 -14.18 -22.58 -32.73
N GLY A 63 -13.84 -21.32 -32.42
CA GLY A 63 -14.49 -20.16 -33.04
C GLY A 63 -14.74 -18.93 -32.17
N THR A 64 -14.33 -18.91 -30.90
CA THR A 64 -14.38 -17.70 -30.06
C THR A 64 -12.99 -17.10 -29.94
N ASP A 65 -12.89 -15.78 -30.12
CA ASP A 65 -11.66 -15.04 -29.88
C ASP A 65 -11.20 -15.26 -28.41
N PRO A 66 -9.89 -15.33 -28.17
CA PRO A 66 -9.35 -15.53 -26.84
C PRO A 66 -9.78 -14.38 -25.92
N SER A 67 -10.32 -14.72 -24.75
CA SER A 67 -10.85 -13.76 -23.78
C SER A 67 -10.70 -14.28 -22.36
N CYS A 68 -10.41 -13.36 -21.45
CA CYS A 68 -10.42 -13.57 -20.02
C CYS A 68 -11.33 -12.55 -19.33
N ASN A 69 -12.05 -13.00 -18.31
CA ASN A 69 -12.75 -12.13 -17.36
C ASN A 69 -11.90 -11.95 -16.11
N VAL A 70 -11.73 -10.71 -15.68
CA VAL A 70 -11.08 -10.34 -14.43
C VAL A 70 -12.05 -10.58 -13.27
N LEU A 71 -11.65 -11.35 -12.26
CA LEU A 71 -12.54 -11.81 -11.18
C LEU A 71 -12.55 -10.89 -9.96
N GLN A 72 -11.56 -10.03 -9.83
CA GLN A 72 -11.40 -9.04 -8.75
C GLN A 72 -10.52 -7.90 -9.24
N ASP A 73 -10.43 -6.80 -8.50
CA ASP A 73 -9.53 -5.71 -8.89
C ASP A 73 -8.08 -6.20 -8.97
N LEU A 74 -7.44 -5.90 -10.09
CA LEU A 74 -6.04 -6.26 -10.39
C LEU A 74 -5.23 -5.01 -10.76
N ASN A 75 -3.92 -5.19 -10.79
CA ASN A 75 -2.98 -4.18 -11.28
C ASN A 75 -2.47 -4.60 -12.65
N LEU A 76 -2.61 -3.74 -13.66
CA LEU A 76 -1.96 -3.88 -14.95
C LEU A 76 -0.52 -3.40 -14.83
N ARG A 77 0.48 -4.22 -15.18
CA ARG A 77 1.91 -3.92 -14.98
C ARG A 77 2.70 -4.03 -16.28
N PHE A 78 3.84 -3.37 -16.38
CA PHE A 78 4.71 -3.48 -17.56
C PHE A 78 5.58 -4.75 -17.59
N GLY A 79 5.55 -5.59 -16.54
CA GLY A 79 6.22 -6.89 -16.52
C GLY A 79 5.53 -7.93 -15.61
N PRO A 80 5.85 -9.22 -15.77
CA PRO A 80 5.20 -10.31 -15.04
C PRO A 80 5.74 -10.40 -13.61
N GLY A 81 5.13 -9.68 -12.68
CA GLY A 81 5.57 -9.71 -11.29
C GLY A 81 5.10 -8.52 -10.47
N THR A 82 4.97 -8.71 -9.16
CA THR A 82 4.75 -7.60 -8.22
C THR A 82 6.00 -6.75 -7.99
N ALA A 83 7.16 -7.18 -8.50
CA ALA A 83 8.39 -6.40 -8.55
C ALA A 83 8.37 -5.32 -9.65
N TYR A 84 7.49 -5.42 -10.66
CA TYR A 84 7.33 -4.38 -11.69
C TYR A 84 6.37 -3.31 -11.17
N ARG A 85 6.94 -2.33 -10.45
CA ARG A 85 6.23 -1.19 -9.85
C ARG A 85 6.65 0.14 -10.50
N PRO A 86 5.78 1.17 -10.49
CA PRO A 86 4.36 1.11 -10.11
C PRO A 86 3.51 0.32 -11.15
N PRO A 87 2.26 -0.06 -10.81
CA PRO A 87 1.29 -0.46 -11.82
C PRO A 87 1.12 0.62 -12.90
N ILE A 88 0.82 0.21 -14.13
CA ILE A 88 0.35 1.11 -15.20
C ILE A 88 -0.98 1.74 -14.77
N ARG A 89 -1.89 0.89 -14.27
CA ARG A 89 -3.18 1.30 -13.66
C ARG A 89 -3.85 0.12 -12.95
N GLY A 90 -4.94 0.43 -12.24
CA GLY A 90 -5.92 -0.55 -11.79
C GLY A 90 -6.75 -1.11 -12.96
N LEU A 91 -7.11 -2.38 -12.85
CA LEU A 91 -8.01 -3.10 -13.74
C LEU A 91 -9.18 -3.62 -12.90
N PRO A 92 -10.39 -3.02 -13.01
CA PRO A 92 -11.52 -3.38 -12.16
C PRO A 92 -11.99 -4.83 -12.32
N ALA A 93 -12.61 -5.38 -11.29
CA ALA A 93 -13.34 -6.63 -11.36
C ALA A 93 -14.40 -6.60 -12.49
N ASN A 94 -14.57 -7.73 -13.16
CA ASN A 94 -15.42 -7.95 -14.34
C ASN A 94 -14.95 -7.26 -15.63
N SER A 95 -13.76 -6.64 -15.65
CA SER A 95 -13.14 -6.20 -16.90
C SER A 95 -12.90 -7.39 -17.82
N VAL A 96 -13.08 -7.17 -19.13
CA VAL A 96 -12.80 -8.16 -20.17
C VAL A 96 -11.46 -7.82 -20.79
N VAL A 97 -10.59 -8.82 -20.90
CA VAL A 97 -9.28 -8.65 -21.52
C VAL A 97 -9.00 -9.73 -22.55
N THR A 98 -8.21 -9.41 -23.56
CA THR A 98 -7.71 -10.37 -24.54
C THR A 98 -6.34 -10.86 -24.09
N PRO A 99 -6.15 -12.17 -23.81
CA PRO A 99 -4.85 -12.67 -23.44
C PRO A 99 -3.96 -12.83 -24.68
N LEU A 100 -2.79 -12.21 -24.63
CA LEU A 100 -1.82 -12.13 -25.72
C LEU A 100 -0.58 -13.00 -25.46
N GLY A 101 -0.28 -13.31 -24.20
CA GLY A 101 0.91 -14.07 -23.84
C GLY A 101 0.89 -14.60 -22.41
N PHE A 102 1.86 -15.44 -22.08
CA PHE A 102 1.96 -16.08 -20.77
C PHE A 102 3.40 -16.17 -20.27
N ALA A 103 3.57 -15.96 -18.97
CA ALA A 103 4.80 -16.22 -18.24
C ALA A 103 4.47 -17.14 -17.06
N PRO A 104 5.00 -18.39 -17.03
CA PRO A 104 4.72 -19.33 -15.94
C PRO A 104 5.33 -18.91 -14.60
N GLN A 105 6.37 -18.07 -14.64
CA GLN A 105 7.10 -17.59 -13.46
C GLN A 105 7.42 -16.10 -13.61
N GLY A 106 6.74 -15.28 -12.82
CA GLY A 106 7.06 -13.86 -12.64
C GLY A 106 8.09 -13.60 -11.55
N ILE A 107 8.25 -12.32 -11.18
CA ILE A 107 9.17 -11.87 -10.13
C ILE A 107 8.39 -11.21 -8.99
N PRO A 108 8.44 -11.72 -7.74
CA PRO A 108 9.25 -12.85 -7.26
C PRO A 108 8.71 -14.24 -7.61
N GLY A 109 7.48 -14.33 -8.15
CA GLY A 109 6.92 -15.60 -8.62
C GLY A 109 5.49 -15.51 -9.13
N GLY A 110 4.85 -16.68 -9.23
CA GLY A 110 3.48 -16.83 -9.75
C GLY A 110 3.40 -16.83 -11.26
N SER A 111 2.27 -17.26 -11.81
CA SER A 111 1.98 -17.18 -13.24
C SER A 111 1.36 -15.84 -13.60
N TRP A 112 1.68 -15.34 -14.79
CA TRP A 112 1.25 -14.04 -15.29
C TRP A 112 0.77 -14.13 -16.74
N ALA A 113 -0.28 -13.39 -17.05
CA ALA A 113 -0.84 -13.27 -18.39
C ALA A 113 -0.52 -11.86 -18.91
N TYR A 114 0.03 -11.79 -20.12
CA TYR A 114 0.11 -10.55 -20.87
C TYR A 114 -1.22 -10.36 -21.58
N VAL A 115 -1.90 -9.25 -21.33
CA VAL A 115 -3.27 -8.99 -21.74
C VAL A 115 -3.39 -7.60 -22.35
N GLN A 116 -4.40 -7.44 -23.19
CA GLN A 116 -4.88 -6.14 -23.67
C GLN A 116 -6.27 -5.89 -23.11
N ASP A 117 -6.50 -4.73 -22.49
CA ASP A 117 -7.83 -4.31 -22.08
C ASP A 117 -8.68 -3.97 -23.31
N THR A 118 -9.87 -4.56 -23.44
CA THR A 118 -10.73 -4.36 -24.60
C THR A 118 -11.27 -2.92 -24.70
N ASP A 119 -11.42 -2.23 -23.57
CA ASP A 119 -12.02 -0.90 -23.51
C ASP A 119 -10.97 0.19 -23.76
N THR A 120 -9.81 0.11 -23.10
CA THR A 120 -8.77 1.15 -23.20
C THR A 120 -7.69 0.85 -24.24
N GLN A 121 -7.58 -0.41 -24.68
CA GLN A 121 -6.49 -0.92 -25.54
C GLN A 121 -5.10 -0.90 -24.88
N ASP A 122 -5.02 -0.65 -23.56
CA ASP A 122 -3.76 -0.74 -22.83
C ASP A 122 -3.29 -2.20 -22.74
N GLU A 123 -1.98 -2.40 -22.84
CA GLU A 123 -1.36 -3.70 -22.75
C GLU A 123 -0.49 -3.81 -21.49
N GLY A 124 -0.50 -4.98 -20.87
CA GLY A 124 0.31 -5.23 -19.68
C GLY A 124 0.11 -6.61 -19.10
N TRP A 125 0.75 -6.84 -17.96
CA TRP A 125 0.77 -8.09 -17.24
C TRP A 125 -0.17 -8.05 -16.04
N VAL A 126 -0.94 -9.12 -15.87
CA VAL A 126 -1.81 -9.36 -14.71
C VAL A 126 -1.56 -10.75 -14.13
N SER A 127 -1.89 -10.96 -12.86
CA SER A 127 -1.79 -12.26 -12.21
C SER A 127 -2.67 -13.29 -12.92
N ALA A 128 -2.11 -14.43 -13.35
CA ALA A 128 -2.80 -15.47 -14.12
C ALA A 128 -3.40 -16.61 -13.28
N GLY A 129 -3.41 -16.47 -11.96
CA GLY A 129 -4.08 -17.43 -11.09
C GLY A 129 -5.58 -17.51 -11.41
N ALA A 130 -6.16 -18.72 -11.35
CA ALA A 130 -7.58 -18.94 -11.64
C ALA A 130 -8.54 -18.19 -10.69
N GLN A 131 -8.03 -17.71 -9.55
CA GLN A 131 -8.74 -16.80 -8.64
C GLN A 131 -8.76 -15.34 -9.09
N TYR A 132 -7.90 -14.97 -10.05
CA TYR A 132 -7.74 -13.59 -10.53
C TYR A 132 -8.35 -13.38 -11.91
N ILE A 133 -8.18 -14.35 -12.81
CA ILE A 133 -8.75 -14.31 -14.16
C ILE A 133 -9.36 -15.67 -14.55
N SER A 134 -10.42 -15.63 -15.34
CA SER A 134 -11.05 -16.81 -15.94
C SER A 134 -11.06 -16.68 -17.46
N CYS A 135 -10.35 -17.57 -18.14
CA CYS A 135 -10.14 -17.49 -19.59
C CYS A 135 -10.88 -18.61 -20.32
N ASN A 136 -11.32 -18.33 -21.55
CA ASN A 136 -11.87 -19.33 -22.47
C ASN A 136 -10.79 -20.11 -23.24
N VAL A 137 -9.52 -19.83 -22.95
CA VAL A 137 -8.32 -20.48 -23.50
C VAL A 137 -7.40 -20.94 -22.38
N GLU A 138 -6.58 -21.95 -22.67
CA GLU A 138 -5.51 -22.39 -21.78
C GLU A 138 -4.34 -21.39 -21.84
N LEU A 139 -4.03 -20.74 -20.73
CA LEU A 139 -2.99 -19.70 -20.70
C LEU A 139 -1.60 -20.28 -20.98
N ALA A 140 -1.35 -21.53 -20.58
CA ALA A 140 -0.07 -22.20 -20.83
C ALA A 140 0.22 -22.45 -22.33
N ASP A 141 -0.80 -22.39 -23.19
CA ASP A 141 -0.65 -22.55 -24.64
C ASP A 141 -0.35 -21.22 -25.37
N LEU A 142 -0.40 -20.08 -24.66
CA LEU A 142 -0.09 -18.76 -25.21
C LEU A 142 1.41 -18.57 -25.44
N PRO A 143 1.81 -17.69 -26.38
CA PRO A 143 3.22 -17.42 -26.63
C PRO A 143 3.89 -16.78 -25.40
N ALA A 144 5.16 -17.11 -25.20
CA ALA A 144 5.99 -16.40 -24.26
C ALA A 144 6.29 -14.99 -24.79
N VAL A 145 6.09 -13.97 -23.95
CA VAL A 145 6.39 -12.57 -24.27
C VAL A 145 7.68 -12.18 -23.57
N ALA A 146 8.59 -11.54 -24.30
CA ALA A 146 9.82 -11.04 -23.70
C ALA A 146 9.52 -9.87 -22.76
N TYR A 147 10.14 -9.88 -21.58
CA TYR A 147 10.05 -8.81 -20.59
C TYR A 147 11.45 -8.44 -20.09
N GLY A 148 11.63 -7.16 -19.71
CA GLY A 148 12.87 -6.67 -19.13
C GLY A 148 13.10 -7.20 -17.72
N THR A 149 14.20 -6.81 -17.09
CA THR A 149 14.32 -6.97 -15.64
C THR A 149 13.35 -6.01 -14.95
N PRO A 150 12.83 -6.35 -13.75
CA PRO A 150 12.11 -5.37 -12.94
C PRO A 150 12.99 -4.14 -12.70
N PRO A 151 12.37 -2.97 -12.47
CA PRO A 151 13.11 -1.87 -11.89
C PRO A 151 13.75 -2.31 -10.56
N PRO A 152 14.79 -1.62 -10.10
CA PRO A 152 15.25 -1.77 -8.74
C PRO A 152 14.10 -1.60 -7.74
N SER A 153 14.25 -2.18 -6.56
CA SER A 153 13.30 -1.97 -5.46
C SER A 153 13.24 -0.50 -5.10
N LEU A 154 12.05 0.01 -4.81
CA LEU A 154 11.87 1.41 -4.41
C LEU A 154 12.68 1.73 -3.15
N PRO A 155 13.12 2.98 -2.96
CA PRO A 155 13.69 3.44 -1.71
C PRO A 155 12.77 3.12 -0.53
N SER A 156 13.34 2.62 0.56
CA SER A 156 12.63 2.43 1.83
C SER A 156 12.70 3.72 2.62
N THR A 157 11.60 4.08 3.28
CA THR A 157 11.57 5.26 4.15
C THR A 157 11.04 4.94 5.52
N SER A 158 11.70 5.45 6.55
CA SER A 158 11.22 5.38 7.93
C SER A 158 11.12 6.77 8.53
N GLN A 159 10.01 7.03 9.23
CA GLN A 159 9.81 8.30 9.93
C GLN A 159 10.56 8.28 11.26
N VAL A 160 11.36 9.31 11.51
CA VAL A 160 12.21 9.42 12.70
C VAL A 160 11.57 10.34 13.75
N SER A 161 10.87 11.41 13.34
CA SER A 161 10.28 12.38 14.26
C SER A 161 9.38 13.40 13.56
N PRO A 162 8.29 13.90 14.16
CA PRO A 162 7.57 13.30 15.29
C PRO A 162 7.00 11.93 14.88
N GLY A 163 6.39 11.16 15.77
CA GLY A 163 5.74 9.89 15.37
C GLY A 163 4.64 10.10 14.31
N PRO A 164 4.10 9.03 13.70
CA PRO A 164 2.96 9.14 12.78
C PRO A 164 1.83 9.87 13.50
N GLY A 165 1.35 10.96 12.92
CA GLY A 165 0.55 11.92 13.66
C GLY A 165 -0.19 12.88 12.75
N THR A 166 -1.32 13.35 13.28
CA THR A 166 -2.14 14.40 12.69
C THR A 166 -1.41 15.75 12.78
N CYS A 167 -1.64 16.68 11.84
CA CYS A 167 -1.15 18.05 12.03
C CYS A 167 -2.01 18.77 13.07
N GLY A 168 -1.61 18.62 14.33
CA GLY A 168 -2.29 19.20 15.47
C GLY A 168 -2.92 18.14 16.36
N GLN A 169 -2.64 18.19 17.65
CA GLN A 169 -3.24 17.32 18.66
C GLN A 169 -4.73 17.65 18.86
N GLY A 170 -5.59 17.30 17.90
CA GLY A 170 -7.05 17.42 17.99
C GLY A 170 -7.72 18.42 17.04
N GLY A 171 -7.02 18.86 15.99
CA GLY A 171 -7.56 19.76 14.96
C GLY A 171 -7.80 21.21 15.41
N THR A 172 -8.02 22.09 14.42
CA THR A 172 -8.46 23.47 14.60
C THR A 172 -9.99 23.50 14.62
N ILE A 173 -10.57 23.89 15.76
CA ILE A 173 -12.02 24.08 15.91
C ILE A 173 -12.36 25.53 15.60
N LEU A 174 -13.24 25.76 14.62
CA LEU A 174 -13.72 27.09 14.26
C LEU A 174 -14.96 27.48 15.05
N ASP A 175 -15.30 28.78 15.04
CA ASP A 175 -16.46 29.33 15.74
C ASP A 175 -17.79 28.74 15.26
N ASN A 176 -17.84 28.23 14.02
CA ASN A 176 -19.00 27.55 13.45
C ASN A 176 -19.13 26.08 13.89
N GLY A 177 -18.17 25.56 14.66
CA GLY A 177 -18.14 24.20 15.17
C GLY A 177 -17.48 23.18 14.22
N ASP A 178 -17.01 23.59 13.04
CA ASP A 178 -16.21 22.74 12.17
C ASP A 178 -14.83 22.47 12.81
N VAL A 179 -14.37 21.23 12.65
CA VAL A 179 -13.03 20.79 13.09
C VAL A 179 -12.21 20.44 11.87
N TYR A 180 -11.12 21.16 11.63
CA TYR A 180 -10.17 20.84 10.57
C TYR A 180 -8.95 20.12 11.18
N ASP A 181 -8.56 18.99 10.62
CA ASP A 181 -7.37 18.23 11.01
C ASP A 181 -6.67 17.73 9.75
N CYS A 182 -5.48 17.14 9.86
CA CYS A 182 -4.90 16.41 8.74
C CYS A 182 -4.18 15.16 9.23
N SER A 183 -3.80 14.29 8.29
CA SER A 183 -3.01 13.09 8.54
C SER A 183 -1.99 12.91 7.43
N VAL A 184 -0.83 12.33 7.75
CA VAL A 184 0.17 11.90 6.76
C VAL A 184 0.15 10.38 6.67
N GLU A 185 -0.10 9.89 5.46
CA GLU A 185 -0.05 8.45 5.15
C GLU A 185 1.27 8.13 4.45
N PHE A 186 2.02 7.17 5.00
CA PHE A 186 3.25 6.68 4.38
C PHE A 186 2.99 5.42 3.56
N SER A 187 3.65 5.33 2.40
CA SER A 187 3.58 4.18 1.52
C SER A 187 4.89 3.99 0.78
N GLU A 188 5.35 2.75 0.65
CA GLU A 188 6.52 2.43 -0.17
C GLU A 188 6.29 2.77 -1.65
N ASP A 189 5.03 2.79 -2.11
CA ASP A 189 4.72 2.99 -3.53
C ASP A 189 4.71 4.47 -3.94
N TYR A 190 4.41 5.41 -3.03
CA TYR A 190 4.28 6.84 -3.33
C TYR A 190 4.91 7.77 -2.29
N LEU A 191 5.74 7.22 -1.40
CA LEU A 191 6.38 7.86 -0.25
C LEU A 191 5.38 8.38 0.79
N MET A 192 4.62 9.43 0.46
CA MET A 192 3.61 9.99 1.36
C MET A 192 2.45 10.70 0.66
N ARG A 193 1.30 10.69 1.34
CA ARG A 193 0.07 11.41 1.00
C ARG A 193 -0.36 12.29 2.16
N PHE A 194 -0.79 13.52 1.87
CA PHE A 194 -1.32 14.46 2.85
C PHE A 194 -2.84 14.48 2.82
N VAL A 195 -3.48 13.99 3.88
CA VAL A 195 -4.94 13.86 3.97
C VAL A 195 -5.48 15.00 4.82
N ILE A 196 -6.31 15.86 4.24
CA ILE A 196 -6.97 16.95 4.97
C ILE A 196 -8.36 16.48 5.39
N LEU A 197 -8.70 16.70 6.66
CA LEU A 197 -9.94 16.25 7.28
C LEU A 197 -10.79 17.43 7.73
N LYS A 198 -12.08 17.41 7.41
CA LYS A 198 -13.11 18.26 7.99
C LYS A 198 -14.11 17.40 8.75
N ASN A 199 -14.25 17.63 10.06
CA ASN A 199 -15.09 16.84 10.95
C ASN A 199 -14.80 15.32 10.86
N GLY A 200 -13.54 14.97 10.61
CA GLY A 200 -13.07 13.58 10.44
C GLY A 200 -13.31 12.97 9.05
N LEU A 201 -13.81 13.73 8.08
CA LEU A 201 -13.98 13.31 6.70
C LEU A 201 -12.91 13.93 5.81
N GLU A 202 -12.32 13.13 4.92
CA GLU A 202 -11.38 13.64 3.91
C GLU A 202 -12.08 14.62 2.98
N ILE A 203 -11.42 15.77 2.76
CA ILE A 203 -11.89 16.85 1.89
C ILE A 203 -10.85 17.17 0.82
N GLY A 204 -11.34 17.60 -0.35
CA GLY A 204 -10.50 17.92 -1.51
C GLY A 204 -10.65 19.36 -1.98
N GLU A 205 -10.19 19.60 -3.20
CA GLU A 205 -10.22 20.91 -3.87
C GLU A 205 -11.64 21.45 -4.02
N ASN A 206 -12.62 20.55 -4.21
CA ASN A 206 -14.03 20.89 -4.30
C ASN A 206 -14.67 21.30 -2.95
N ASP A 207 -13.96 21.10 -1.84
CA ASP A 207 -14.42 21.35 -0.48
C ASP A 207 -13.68 22.53 0.18
N GLY A 208 -12.84 23.25 -0.58
CA GLY A 208 -12.14 24.45 -0.13
C GLY A 208 -10.65 24.25 0.19
N VAL A 209 -10.06 23.11 -0.15
CA VAL A 209 -8.59 23.00 -0.19
C VAL A 209 -8.09 23.77 -1.42
N ASN A 210 -7.15 24.69 -1.25
CA ASN A 210 -6.58 25.45 -2.36
C ASN A 210 -5.37 24.74 -2.95
N ASP A 211 -4.44 24.34 -2.08
CA ASP A 211 -3.22 23.64 -2.46
C ASP A 211 -2.56 22.96 -1.26
N VAL A 212 -1.71 21.98 -1.55
CA VAL A 212 -0.80 21.34 -0.60
C VAL A 212 0.62 21.41 -1.16
N SER A 213 1.52 22.05 -0.43
CA SER A 213 2.93 22.16 -0.79
C SER A 213 3.77 21.18 0.02
N PHE A 214 4.64 20.45 -0.66
CA PHE A 214 5.64 19.55 -0.10
C PHE A 214 7.03 20.15 -0.30
N THR A 215 7.89 20.03 0.69
CA THR A 215 9.30 20.42 0.60
C THR A 215 10.16 19.36 1.27
N ALA A 216 11.17 18.85 0.56
CA ALA A 216 12.20 17.98 1.13
C ALA A 216 13.53 18.72 1.19
N ALA A 217 14.20 18.63 2.33
CA ALA A 217 15.51 19.21 2.55
C ALA A 217 16.45 18.18 3.19
N ILE A 218 17.73 18.23 2.83
CA ILE A 218 18.81 17.44 3.44
C ILE A 218 19.92 18.40 3.86
N ASP A 219 20.44 18.25 5.08
CA ASP A 219 21.44 19.17 5.66
C ASP A 219 21.05 20.66 5.62
N GLY A 220 19.74 20.95 5.58
CA GLY A 220 19.18 22.30 5.47
C GLY A 220 19.05 22.85 4.05
N ASP A 221 19.53 22.12 3.04
CA ASP A 221 19.38 22.47 1.63
C ASP A 221 18.12 21.82 1.04
N THR A 222 17.23 22.64 0.47
CA THR A 222 16.03 22.16 -0.22
C THR A 222 16.43 21.43 -1.51
N VAL A 223 16.05 20.16 -1.62
CA VAL A 223 16.32 19.31 -2.78
C VAL A 223 15.08 19.07 -3.63
N TYR A 224 13.89 19.32 -3.09
CA TYR A 224 12.63 19.09 -3.77
C TYR A 224 11.51 19.98 -3.24
N VAL A 225 10.66 20.45 -4.15
CA VAL A 225 9.43 21.19 -3.86
C VAL A 225 8.36 20.72 -4.83
N ASN A 226 7.16 20.42 -4.31
CA ASN A 226 5.99 20.14 -5.14
C ASN A 226 4.76 20.84 -4.59
N VAL A 227 3.86 21.27 -5.47
CA VAL A 227 2.59 21.91 -5.08
C VAL A 227 1.46 21.21 -5.81
N GLU A 228 0.54 20.63 -5.04
CA GLU A 228 -0.62 19.91 -5.53
C GLU A 228 -1.89 20.74 -5.32
N GLU A 229 -2.60 21.02 -6.41
CA GLU A 229 -3.89 21.76 -6.37
C GLU A 229 -5.11 20.82 -6.39
N ASN A 230 -4.89 19.51 -6.54
CA ASN A 230 -5.96 18.52 -6.65
C ASN A 230 -5.70 17.32 -5.74
N ALA A 231 -6.76 16.75 -5.17
CA ALA A 231 -6.67 15.49 -4.46
C ALA A 231 -6.14 14.39 -5.42
N ALA A 232 -5.28 13.47 -4.97
CA ALA A 232 -5.12 13.02 -3.58
C ALA A 232 -3.96 13.65 -2.77
N TYR A 233 -3.35 14.76 -3.21
CA TYR A 233 -2.24 15.46 -2.54
C TYR A 233 -1.06 14.54 -2.15
N CYS A 234 -0.24 14.21 -3.13
CA CYS A 234 0.90 13.30 -2.95
C CYS A 234 2.23 14.04 -3.15
N ILE A 235 3.28 13.59 -2.47
CA ILE A 235 4.58 14.27 -2.55
C ILE A 235 5.13 14.32 -3.98
N PHE A 236 4.92 13.27 -4.80
CA PHE A 236 5.30 13.22 -6.22
C PHE A 236 4.16 13.59 -7.18
N GLY A 237 3.08 14.12 -6.62
CA GLY A 237 1.82 14.42 -7.28
C GLY A 237 1.04 13.20 -7.76
N GLY A 238 -0.03 13.45 -8.51
CA GLY A 238 -0.84 12.41 -9.14
C GLY A 238 -2.30 12.83 -9.33
N ASP A 239 -2.90 12.41 -10.44
CA ASP A 239 -4.32 12.62 -10.72
C ASP A 239 -5.11 11.45 -10.11
N GLU A 240 -5.76 11.66 -8.95
CA GLU A 240 -6.49 10.65 -8.15
C GLU A 240 -5.61 9.53 -7.52
N VAL A 241 -4.54 9.13 -8.19
CA VAL A 241 -3.58 8.11 -7.76
C VAL A 241 -2.20 8.72 -7.62
N CYS A 242 -1.57 8.55 -6.46
CA CYS A 242 -0.23 9.07 -6.22
C CYS A 242 0.83 8.45 -7.14
N ASN A 243 1.70 9.30 -7.67
CA ASN A 243 2.90 8.91 -8.41
C ASN A 243 3.94 8.26 -7.49
N SER A 244 4.77 7.41 -8.08
CA SER A 244 5.92 6.77 -7.41
C SER A 244 7.21 7.56 -7.60
N TRP A 245 8.28 7.09 -6.98
CA TRP A 245 9.62 7.59 -7.21
C TRP A 245 9.98 7.61 -8.70
N VAL A 246 10.66 8.67 -9.14
CA VAL A 246 11.19 8.74 -10.50
C VAL A 246 12.47 7.92 -10.58
N PHE A 247 12.54 6.99 -11.52
CA PHE A 247 13.74 6.20 -11.80
C PHE A 247 14.25 6.48 -13.21
N GLU A 248 15.37 7.19 -13.31
CA GLU A 248 15.97 7.65 -14.56
C GLU A 248 17.48 7.44 -14.52
N ASP A 249 18.10 7.11 -15.65
CA ASP A 249 19.56 6.95 -15.75
C ASP A 249 20.16 5.98 -14.69
N ASN A 250 19.36 4.99 -14.29
CA ASN A 250 19.70 4.00 -13.27
C ASN A 250 19.89 4.58 -11.84
N VAL A 251 19.25 5.71 -11.53
CA VAL A 251 19.21 6.33 -10.21
C VAL A 251 17.79 6.82 -9.87
N TYR A 252 17.47 6.87 -8.57
CA TYR A 252 16.23 7.51 -8.11
C TYR A 252 16.40 9.02 -8.10
N LYS A 253 15.36 9.74 -8.51
CA LYS A 253 15.30 11.20 -8.52
C LYS A 253 14.01 11.67 -7.84
N TRP A 254 14.05 12.88 -7.29
CA TRP A 254 12.90 13.53 -6.67
C TRP A 254 11.82 13.92 -7.70
N GLU A 255 12.24 14.26 -8.92
CA GLU A 255 11.39 14.55 -10.07
C GLU A 255 12.12 14.20 -11.37
N SER A 256 11.41 14.19 -12.51
CA SER A 256 12.02 13.94 -13.82
C SER A 256 13.08 15.01 -14.15
N GLY A 257 14.30 14.57 -14.43
CA GLY A 257 15.45 15.48 -14.62
C GLY A 257 15.92 16.23 -13.36
N GLY A 258 15.32 15.96 -12.19
CA GLY A 258 15.61 16.63 -10.93
C GLY A 258 16.82 16.09 -10.18
N ALA A 259 16.93 16.47 -8.91
CA ALA A 259 17.99 16.02 -8.02
C ALA A 259 17.94 14.50 -7.79
N ILE A 260 19.12 13.89 -7.71
CA ILE A 260 19.27 12.48 -7.32
C ILE A 260 18.88 12.34 -5.85
N VAL A 261 18.19 11.27 -5.53
CA VAL A 261 17.87 10.89 -4.15
C VAL A 261 19.13 10.28 -3.54
N GLU A 262 19.56 10.81 -2.40
CA GLU A 262 20.69 10.31 -1.62
C GLU A 262 20.18 9.54 -0.38
N GLU A 263 20.96 8.59 0.12
CA GLU A 263 20.69 7.98 1.43
C GLU A 263 20.91 9.00 2.54
N GLY A 264 20.01 9.05 3.51
CA GLY A 264 20.16 9.96 4.65
C GLY A 264 18.86 10.41 5.28
N GLU A 265 18.98 11.34 6.23
CA GLU A 265 17.86 11.96 6.91
C GLU A 265 17.43 13.22 6.14
N TYR A 266 16.16 13.25 5.74
CA TYR A 266 15.51 14.39 5.10
C TYR A 266 14.52 15.01 6.06
N GLN A 267 14.54 16.34 6.14
CA GLN A 267 13.45 17.10 6.72
C GLN A 267 12.38 17.33 5.65
N ILE A 268 11.17 16.85 5.94
CA ILE A 268 9.99 17.06 5.13
C ILE A 268 9.11 18.10 5.80
N ASN A 269 8.70 19.11 5.03
CA ASN A 269 7.72 20.10 5.41
C ASN A 269 6.53 20.00 4.46
N ILE A 270 5.32 19.96 5.01
CA ILE A 270 4.08 19.97 4.26
C ILE A 270 3.22 21.11 4.79
N SER A 271 2.68 21.92 3.89
CA SER A 271 1.73 22.99 4.23
C SER A 271 0.48 22.86 3.35
N GLY A 272 -0.69 22.80 3.97
CA GLY A 272 -1.99 22.79 3.30
C GLY A 272 -2.71 24.13 3.48
N ASN A 273 -3.04 24.77 2.37
CA ASN A 273 -3.74 26.05 2.33
C ASN A 273 -5.22 25.82 2.02
N LEU A 274 -6.13 26.34 2.84
CA LEU A 274 -7.57 26.11 2.70
C LEU A 274 -8.38 27.39 2.87
N THR A 275 -9.60 27.37 2.35
CA THR A 275 -10.62 28.40 2.57
C THR A 275 -11.90 27.74 3.07
N ASP A 276 -12.32 28.11 4.27
CA ASP A 276 -13.53 27.55 4.87
C ASP A 276 -14.82 28.09 4.19
N SER A 277 -15.97 27.60 4.64
CA SER A 277 -17.29 28.01 4.14
C SER A 277 -17.65 29.46 4.42
N GLU A 278 -16.94 30.13 5.32
CA GLU A 278 -17.10 31.55 5.66
C GLU A 278 -16.11 32.46 4.90
N GLY A 279 -15.19 31.86 4.14
CA GLY A 279 -14.15 32.56 3.41
C GLY A 279 -12.90 32.87 4.23
N ASN A 280 -12.75 32.26 5.41
CA ASN A 280 -11.54 32.40 6.21
C ASN A 280 -10.45 31.49 5.65
N PHE A 281 -9.22 32.01 5.66
CA PHE A 281 -8.04 31.25 5.28
C PHE A 281 -7.55 30.41 6.46
N LEU A 282 -7.27 29.13 6.20
CA LEU A 282 -6.67 28.20 7.13
C LEU A 282 -5.35 27.70 6.56
N ASP A 283 -4.39 27.47 7.44
CA ASP A 283 -3.09 26.89 7.11
C ASP A 283 -2.83 25.72 8.05
N MET A 284 -2.31 24.64 7.49
CA MET A 284 -2.06 23.38 8.18
C MET A 284 -0.65 22.93 7.89
N GLU A 285 0.18 22.91 8.92
CA GLU A 285 1.59 22.54 8.78
C GLU A 285 1.85 21.18 9.39
N TRP A 286 2.63 20.37 8.68
CA TRP A 286 3.23 19.15 9.20
C TRP A 286 4.72 19.14 8.86
N GLN A 287 5.54 18.72 9.82
CA GLN A 287 6.97 18.60 9.64
C GLN A 287 7.44 17.29 10.26
N ALA A 288 8.30 16.56 9.55
CA ALA A 288 8.98 15.40 10.08
C ALA A 288 10.36 15.18 9.46
N ASP A 289 11.22 14.52 10.21
CA ASP A 289 12.45 13.91 9.69
C ASP A 289 12.15 12.47 9.24
N ILE A 290 12.59 12.13 8.04
CA ILE A 290 12.51 10.77 7.48
C ILE A 290 13.91 10.29 7.11
N THR A 291 14.20 9.00 7.34
CA THR A 291 15.38 8.35 6.78
C THR A 291 15.00 7.68 5.47
N VAL A 292 15.76 7.97 4.40
CA VAL A 292 15.67 7.30 3.11
C VAL A 292 16.83 6.33 2.99
N ASP A 293 16.53 5.05 2.74
CA ASP A 293 17.47 3.98 2.43
C ASP A 293 17.29 3.56 0.97
N LEU A 294 18.38 3.55 0.19
CA LEU A 294 18.36 3.14 -1.21
C LEU A 294 18.61 1.63 -1.34
N PRO A 295 18.09 0.97 -2.40
CA PRO A 295 18.25 -0.46 -2.62
C PRO A 295 19.67 -0.91 -3.03
#